data_AF-A0A553QIU5-F1
#
_entry.id   AF-A0A553QIU5-F1
#
_cell.length_a   1.000
_cell.length_b   1.000
_cell.length_c   1.000
_cell.angle_alpha   90.00
_cell.angle_beta   90.00
_cell.angle_gamma   90.00
#
_symmetry.space_group_name_H-M   'P 1'
#
loop_
_entity.id
_entity.type
_entity.pdbx_description
1 polymer ?
#
loop_
_entity_poly.entity_id
_entity_poly.type
_entity_poly.pdbx_seq_one_letter_code
_entity_poly.pdbx_strand_id
1 'polypeptide(L)'
;PLRLDLHAPHSPVAWKFLHVKYLMCLFFQEIESDLKELWPSLVKKLDNFHFWQQEWIKHGTCAGCEETFGSPLLYFQAAVKLRKLFDIDSILGSSGIKASCEVSYKGREAWIQLKIHISRDQTLGCPKQLGDLKFGWLPSLAHPCPKNESIFLVPINYENPHEPCP
;
A
#
# COMPACT_ATOMS: atom_id res chain seq x y z
N PRO A 1 -35.51 -15.36 12.82
CA PRO A 1 -35.94 -14.11 12.13
C PRO A 1 -35.28 -12.88 12.79
N LEU A 2 -34.09 -12.51 12.33
CA LEU A 2 -33.42 -11.26 12.72
C LEU A 2 -33.90 -10.15 11.78
N ARG A 3 -34.69 -9.22 12.31
CA ARG A 3 -35.16 -8.03 11.61
C ARG A 3 -34.05 -6.98 11.69
N LEU A 4 -33.38 -6.73 10.57
CA LEU A 4 -32.46 -5.59 10.45
C LEU A 4 -33.32 -4.32 10.30
N ASP A 5 -33.44 -3.55 11.39
CA ASP A 5 -34.08 -2.23 11.36
C ASP A 5 -33.15 -1.23 10.64
N LEU A 6 -33.22 -1.23 9.31
CA LEU A 6 -32.62 -0.19 8.47
C LEU A 6 -33.49 1.06 8.54
N HIS A 7 -33.15 1.99 9.43
CA HIS A 7 -33.68 3.36 9.37
C HIS A 7 -33.22 4.01 8.05
N ALA A 8 -34.18 4.38 7.21
CA ALA A 8 -33.92 5.00 5.91
C ALA A 8 -33.31 6.40 6.08
N PRO A 9 -32.19 6.73 5.39
CA PRO A 9 -31.58 8.06 5.51
C PRO A 9 -32.48 9.16 4.94
N HIS A 10 -32.57 10.27 5.68
CA HIS A 10 -33.46 11.41 5.39
C HIS A 10 -32.97 12.36 4.27
N SER A 11 -31.86 12.06 3.57
CA SER A 11 -31.29 12.96 2.56
C SER A 11 -30.75 12.22 1.33
N PRO A 12 -30.98 12.72 0.10
CA PRO A 12 -30.39 12.17 -1.13
C PRO A 12 -28.86 12.09 -1.11
N VAL A 13 -28.21 12.97 -0.34
CA VAL A 13 -26.76 12.96 -0.14
C VAL A 13 -26.37 11.79 0.76
N ALA A 14 -27.11 11.55 1.83
CA ALA A 14 -26.91 10.40 2.71
C ALA A 14 -27.18 9.07 1.98
N TRP A 15 -28.12 9.03 1.04
CA TRP A 15 -28.31 7.89 0.13
C TRP A 15 -27.09 7.65 -0.75
N LYS A 16 -26.46 8.68 -1.33
CA LYS A 16 -25.21 8.52 -2.09
C LYS A 16 -24.09 7.94 -1.21
N PHE A 17 -23.94 8.41 0.03
CA PHE A 17 -22.92 7.90 0.95
C PHE A 17 -23.20 6.47 1.44
N LEU A 18 -24.44 6.14 1.81
CA LEU A 18 -24.81 4.78 2.19
C LEU A 18 -24.65 3.82 1.01
N HIS A 19 -25.06 4.24 -0.18
CA HIS A 19 -24.98 3.43 -1.39
C HIS A 19 -23.52 3.17 -1.79
N VAL A 20 -22.63 4.19 -1.71
CA VAL A 20 -21.18 4.01 -1.90
C VAL A 20 -20.58 3.07 -0.86
N LYS A 21 -20.97 3.18 0.43
CA LYS A 21 -20.49 2.27 1.49
C LYS A 21 -20.95 0.82 1.28
N TYR A 22 -22.20 0.60 0.90
CA TYR A 22 -22.75 -0.73 0.65
C TYR A 22 -22.23 -1.36 -0.66
N LEU A 23 -22.12 -0.58 -1.74
CA LEU A 23 -21.49 -1.03 -2.99
C LEU A 23 -20.03 -1.40 -2.75
N MET A 24 -19.26 -0.56 -2.04
CA MET A 24 -17.87 -0.88 -1.70
C MET A 24 -17.76 -2.15 -0.84
N CYS A 25 -18.65 -2.36 0.14
CA CYS A 25 -18.69 -3.62 0.91
C CYS A 25 -19.02 -4.86 0.05
N LEU A 26 -19.93 -4.76 -0.93
CA LEU A 26 -20.30 -5.90 -1.78
C LEU A 26 -19.22 -6.24 -2.82
N PHE A 27 -18.51 -5.23 -3.34
CA PHE A 27 -17.40 -5.44 -4.30
C PHE A 27 -16.11 -5.91 -3.64
N PHE A 28 -15.88 -5.60 -2.36
CA PHE A 28 -14.63 -5.95 -1.70
C PHE A 28 -14.46 -7.44 -1.41
N GLN A 29 -15.54 -8.23 -1.33
CA GLN A 29 -15.44 -9.65 -0.93
C GLN A 29 -14.53 -10.50 -1.81
N GLU A 30 -14.47 -10.23 -3.12
CA GLU A 30 -13.65 -11.02 -4.06
C GLU A 30 -12.14 -10.78 -3.89
N ILE A 31 -11.74 -9.58 -3.47
CA ILE A 31 -10.33 -9.17 -3.40
C ILE A 31 -9.86 -8.85 -1.98
N GLU A 32 -10.75 -8.84 -1.00
CA GLU A 32 -10.43 -8.48 0.37
C GLU A 32 -9.37 -9.41 0.98
N SER A 33 -9.41 -10.71 0.66
CA SER A 33 -8.35 -11.65 1.10
C SER A 33 -6.99 -11.26 0.53
N ASP A 34 -6.93 -11.02 -0.79
CA ASP A 34 -5.71 -10.60 -1.48
C ASP A 34 -5.18 -9.27 -0.92
N LEU A 35 -6.06 -8.30 -0.65
CA LEU A 35 -5.66 -7.00 -0.10
C LEU A 35 -5.20 -7.12 1.35
N LYS A 36 -5.83 -7.95 2.18
CA LYS A 36 -5.37 -8.21 3.55
C LYS A 36 -3.98 -8.80 3.59
N GLU A 37 -3.68 -9.69 2.65
CA GLU A 37 -2.37 -10.33 2.56
C GLU A 37 -1.31 -9.40 1.95
N LEU A 38 -1.61 -8.81 0.80
CA LEU A 38 -0.61 -8.12 -0.03
C LEU A 38 -0.53 -6.61 0.23
N TRP A 39 -1.56 -6.00 0.80
CA TRP A 39 -1.60 -4.57 1.06
C TRP A 39 -2.34 -4.18 2.35
N PRO A 40 -1.98 -4.76 3.51
CA PRO A 40 -2.58 -4.39 4.78
C PRO A 40 -2.16 -2.98 5.21
N SER A 41 -2.96 -2.40 6.10
CA SER A 41 -2.53 -1.24 6.87
C SER A 41 -1.41 -1.65 7.83
N LEU A 42 -0.28 -0.97 7.73
CA LEU A 42 0.85 -1.09 8.67
C LEU A 42 0.83 0.04 9.72
N VAL A 43 -0.28 0.76 9.84
CA VAL A 43 -0.47 1.82 10.82
C VAL A 43 -1.36 1.29 11.94
N LYS A 44 -0.81 1.13 13.15
CA LYS A 44 -1.45 0.49 14.33
C LYS A 44 -2.90 0.89 14.64
N LYS A 45 -3.32 2.09 14.23
CA LYS A 45 -4.65 2.66 14.53
C LYS A 45 -5.56 2.81 13.32
N LEU A 46 -5.11 2.43 12.14
CA LEU A 46 -5.88 2.55 10.91
C LEU A 46 -6.24 1.15 10.44
N ASP A 47 -7.53 0.83 10.43
CA ASP A 47 -7.97 -0.44 9.85
C ASP A 47 -7.75 -0.45 8.33
N ASN A 48 -7.65 -1.66 7.80
CA ASN A 48 -7.39 -1.90 6.39
C ASN A 48 -8.41 -1.18 5.48
N PHE A 49 -9.69 -1.20 5.83
CA PHE A 49 -10.72 -0.60 5.00
C PHE A 49 -10.58 0.92 4.90
N HIS A 50 -10.38 1.60 6.04
CA HIS A 50 -10.12 3.05 6.02
C HIS A 50 -8.82 3.38 5.29
N PHE A 51 -7.78 2.56 5.44
CA PHE A 51 -6.54 2.71 4.68
C PHE A 51 -6.80 2.65 3.17
N TRP A 52 -7.42 1.57 2.67
CA TRP A 52 -7.73 1.42 1.24
C TRP A 52 -8.66 2.52 0.73
N GLN A 53 -9.64 2.93 1.54
CA GLN A 53 -10.50 4.05 1.19
C GLN A 53 -9.69 5.34 0.95
N GLN A 54 -8.70 5.64 1.79
CA GLN A 54 -7.85 6.81 1.60
C GLN A 54 -6.96 6.69 0.37
N GLU A 55 -6.38 5.51 0.11
CA GLU A 55 -5.57 5.25 -1.09
C GLU A 55 -6.39 5.47 -2.37
N TRP A 56 -7.63 4.97 -2.40
CA TRP A 56 -8.54 5.23 -3.52
C TRP A 56 -8.82 6.73 -3.69
N ILE A 57 -9.22 7.42 -2.62
CA ILE A 57 -9.59 8.84 -2.69
C ILE A 57 -8.40 9.69 -3.16
N LYS A 58 -7.21 9.45 -2.61
CA LYS A 58 -6.00 10.26 -2.89
C LYS A 58 -5.34 9.92 -4.22
N HIS A 59 -5.35 8.66 -4.64
CA HIS A 59 -4.56 8.19 -5.79
C HIS A 59 -5.40 7.51 -6.86
N GLY A 60 -6.30 6.61 -6.46
CA GLY A 60 -7.14 5.88 -7.41
C GLY A 60 -8.06 6.77 -8.24
N THR A 61 -8.64 7.82 -7.66
CA THR A 61 -9.51 8.75 -8.38
C THR A 61 -8.81 9.50 -9.52
N CYS A 62 -7.48 9.68 -9.46
CA CYS A 62 -6.71 10.29 -10.54
C CYS A 62 -6.69 9.45 -11.82
N ALA A 63 -6.83 8.13 -11.69
CA ALA A 63 -6.94 7.19 -12.80
C ALA A 63 -8.40 6.90 -13.19
N GLY A 64 -9.37 7.56 -12.55
CA GLY A 64 -10.80 7.26 -12.72
C GLY A 64 -11.36 7.53 -14.13
N CYS A 65 -10.64 8.30 -14.96
CA CYS A 65 -10.99 8.51 -16.37
C CYS A 65 -10.58 7.35 -17.28
N GLU A 66 -9.71 6.45 -16.82
CA GLU A 66 -9.33 5.25 -17.57
C GLU A 66 -10.26 4.10 -17.23
N GLU A 67 -10.83 3.45 -18.24
CA GLU A 67 -11.79 2.35 -18.04
C GLU A 67 -11.21 1.22 -17.19
N THR A 68 -9.91 0.97 -17.30
CA THR A 68 -9.18 -0.07 -16.56
C THR A 68 -9.07 0.24 -15.05
N PHE A 69 -9.27 1.49 -14.63
CA PHE A 69 -9.17 1.94 -13.24
C PHE A 69 -10.39 2.76 -12.79
N GLY A 70 -11.47 2.76 -13.59
CA GLY A 70 -12.63 3.64 -13.44
C GLY A 70 -13.50 3.38 -12.21
N SER A 71 -13.14 2.38 -11.39
CA SER A 71 -13.82 2.09 -10.13
C SER A 71 -12.82 1.61 -9.06
N PRO A 72 -13.17 1.70 -7.75
CA PRO A 72 -12.32 1.17 -6.69
C PRO A 72 -11.93 -0.29 -6.90
N LEU A 73 -12.88 -1.14 -7.31
CA LEU A 73 -12.64 -2.56 -7.53
C LEU A 73 -11.57 -2.79 -8.61
N LEU A 74 -11.73 -2.13 -9.77
CA LEU A 74 -10.80 -2.28 -10.90
C LEU A 74 -9.40 -1.76 -10.54
N TYR A 75 -9.32 -0.65 -9.80
CA TYR A 75 -8.06 -0.11 -9.29
C TYR A 75 -7.32 -1.10 -8.38
N PHE A 76 -8.02 -1.67 -7.38
CA PHE A 76 -7.40 -2.63 -6.48
C PHE A 76 -7.09 -3.97 -7.16
N GLN A 77 -7.93 -4.44 -8.08
CA GLN A 77 -7.65 -5.63 -8.91
C GLN A 77 -6.38 -5.45 -9.73
N ALA A 78 -6.21 -4.29 -10.37
CA ALA A 78 -5.01 -4.00 -11.13
C ALA A 78 -3.77 -3.92 -10.21
N ALA A 79 -3.87 -3.27 -9.05
CA ALA A 79 -2.78 -3.19 -8.08
C ALA A 79 -2.34 -4.58 -7.57
N VAL A 80 -3.29 -5.43 -7.17
CA VAL A 80 -3.03 -6.81 -6.75
C VAL A 80 -2.42 -7.63 -7.87
N LYS A 81 -2.96 -7.53 -9.10
CA LYS A 81 -2.42 -8.22 -10.28
C LYS A 81 -0.97 -7.82 -10.53
N LEU A 82 -0.65 -6.53 -10.47
CA LEU A 82 0.72 -6.03 -10.62
C LEU A 82 1.63 -6.54 -9.49
N ARG A 83 1.17 -6.52 -8.23
CA ARG A 83 1.94 -7.03 -7.09
C ARG A 83 2.26 -8.52 -7.20
N LYS A 84 1.31 -9.33 -7.71
CA LYS A 84 1.52 -10.77 -7.96
C LYS A 84 2.45 -11.01 -9.16
N LEU A 85 2.33 -10.20 -10.21
CA LEU A 85 3.20 -10.31 -11.40
C LEU A 85 4.65 -9.92 -11.09
N PHE A 86 4.84 -8.93 -10.22
CA PHE A 86 6.14 -8.47 -9.76
C PHE A 86 6.35 -8.91 -8.31
N ASP A 87 6.63 -10.19 -8.14
CA ASP A 87 7.02 -10.77 -6.86
C ASP A 87 8.43 -10.28 -6.47
N ILE A 88 8.47 -9.08 -5.88
CA ILE A 88 9.70 -8.43 -5.42
C ILE A 88 10.42 -9.31 -4.39
N ASP A 89 9.70 -10.05 -3.55
CA ASP A 89 10.29 -10.90 -2.52
C ASP A 89 11.06 -12.06 -3.15
N SER A 90 10.48 -12.69 -4.18
CA SER A 90 11.17 -13.73 -4.96
C SER A 90 12.37 -13.18 -5.74
N ILE A 91 12.21 -12.02 -6.38
CA ILE A 91 13.31 -11.36 -7.11
C ILE A 91 14.48 -11.05 -6.18
N LEU A 92 14.22 -10.45 -5.02
CA LEU A 92 15.23 -10.16 -4.00
C LEU A 92 15.86 -11.44 -3.46
N GLY A 93 15.02 -12.43 -3.12
CA GLY A 93 15.44 -13.72 -2.58
C GLY A 93 16.36 -14.48 -3.52
N SER A 94 16.09 -14.46 -4.82
CA SER A 94 16.93 -15.08 -5.86
C SER A 94 18.32 -14.44 -5.96
N SER A 95 18.44 -13.17 -5.55
CA SER A 95 19.70 -12.42 -5.48
C SER A 95 20.40 -12.55 -4.11
N GLY A 96 19.89 -13.43 -3.24
CA GLY A 96 20.42 -13.61 -1.88
C GLY A 96 20.09 -12.46 -0.93
N ILE A 97 19.12 -11.61 -1.27
CA ILE A 97 18.62 -10.52 -0.42
C ILE A 97 17.33 -11.00 0.24
N LYS A 98 17.36 -11.15 1.56
CA LYS A 98 16.22 -11.58 2.37
C LYS A 98 16.01 -10.64 3.54
N ALA A 99 14.75 -10.48 3.93
CA ALA A 99 14.39 -9.76 5.13
C ALA A 99 15.00 -10.44 6.37
N SER A 100 15.71 -9.69 7.20
CA SER A 100 16.40 -10.16 8.39
C SER A 100 16.62 -9.01 9.37
N CYS A 101 16.54 -9.33 10.66
CA CYS A 101 16.89 -8.40 11.73
C CYS A 101 18.39 -8.36 12.04
N GLU A 102 19.16 -9.34 11.56
CA GLU A 102 20.58 -9.49 11.89
C GLU A 102 21.49 -9.16 10.69
N VAL A 103 20.99 -9.36 9.47
CA VAL A 103 21.77 -9.19 8.25
C VAL A 103 21.60 -7.77 7.72
N SER A 104 22.73 -7.08 7.54
CA SER A 104 22.79 -5.79 6.85
C SER A 104 23.47 -5.92 5.48
N TYR A 105 23.07 -5.04 4.56
CA TYR A 105 23.59 -4.99 3.20
C TYR A 105 24.45 -3.74 3.06
N LYS A 106 25.78 -3.88 3.21
CA LYS A 106 26.75 -2.78 3.06
C LYS A 106 27.21 -2.64 1.62
N GLY A 107 27.22 -1.42 1.09
CA GLY A 107 27.78 -1.11 -0.24
C GLY A 107 27.04 -1.75 -1.42
N ARG A 108 25.89 -2.37 -1.17
CA ARG A 108 24.99 -2.88 -2.21
C ARG A 108 23.99 -1.77 -2.51
N GLU A 109 24.24 -0.97 -3.54
CA GLU A 109 23.12 -0.37 -4.26
C GLU A 109 22.33 -1.57 -4.80
N ALA A 110 21.20 -1.90 -4.16
CA ALA A 110 20.25 -2.82 -4.75
C ALA A 110 19.61 -2.11 -5.95
N TRP A 111 20.32 -2.09 -7.08
CA TRP A 111 19.74 -1.78 -8.37
C TRP A 111 18.83 -2.93 -8.73
N ILE A 112 17.63 -2.93 -8.16
CA ILE A 112 16.56 -3.80 -8.62
C ILE A 112 16.10 -3.16 -9.92
N GLN A 113 16.77 -3.49 -11.02
CA GLN A 113 16.25 -3.16 -12.33
C GLN A 113 15.12 -4.14 -12.63
N LEU A 114 13.97 -3.85 -12.03
CA LEU A 114 12.70 -4.40 -12.44
C LEU A 114 12.47 -3.90 -13.87
N LYS A 115 12.95 -4.68 -14.86
CA LYS A 115 12.64 -4.52 -16.29
C LYS A 115 11.17 -4.86 -16.55
N ILE A 116 10.30 -4.23 -15.78
CA ILE A 116 8.97 -3.93 -16.27
C ILE A 116 9.21 -2.92 -17.38
N HIS A 117 8.46 -2.98 -18.48
CA HIS A 117 8.38 -1.86 -19.42
C HIS A 117 7.67 -0.65 -18.76
N ILE A 118 8.10 -0.25 -17.57
CA ILE A 118 7.82 1.03 -16.95
C ILE A 118 8.93 1.95 -17.46
N SER A 119 8.56 3.13 -17.93
CA SER A 119 9.44 4.06 -18.62
C SER A 119 10.60 4.63 -17.78
N ARG A 120 10.79 4.17 -16.53
CA ARG A 120 11.74 4.70 -15.56
C ARG A 120 12.25 3.64 -14.59
N ASP A 121 13.53 3.75 -14.22
CA ASP A 121 14.15 2.97 -13.16
C ASP A 121 13.50 3.28 -11.81
N GLN A 122 13.18 2.24 -11.04
CA GLN A 122 12.68 2.39 -9.67
C GLN A 122 13.85 2.40 -8.68
N THR A 123 13.84 3.36 -7.76
CA THR A 123 14.86 3.49 -6.70
C THR A 123 14.25 3.22 -5.34
N LEU A 124 14.93 2.43 -4.51
CA LEU A 124 14.63 2.34 -3.08
C LEU A 124 14.99 3.66 -2.39
N GLY A 125 14.08 4.18 -1.57
CA GLY A 125 14.28 5.42 -0.81
C GLY A 125 14.36 5.15 0.69
N CYS A 126 15.18 5.94 1.39
CA CYS A 126 15.28 5.96 2.83
C CYS A 126 14.34 7.03 3.41
N PRO A 127 13.68 6.78 4.56
CA PRO A 127 12.85 7.78 5.23
C PRO A 127 13.73 8.91 5.78
N LYS A 128 13.29 10.16 5.64
CA LYS A 128 13.93 11.30 6.32
C LYS A 128 13.85 11.11 7.85
N GLN A 129 14.93 11.40 8.56
CA GLN A 129 14.88 11.46 10.02
C GLN A 129 13.93 12.59 10.48
N LEU A 130 13.20 12.33 11.57
CA LEU A 130 12.08 13.14 12.07
C LEU A 130 12.46 14.59 12.45
N GLY A 131 13.76 14.92 12.51
CA GLY A 131 14.28 16.25 12.86
C GLY A 131 14.04 17.35 11.82
N ASP A 132 13.67 17.02 10.58
CA ASP A 132 13.62 17.98 9.46
C ASP A 132 12.22 18.29 8.92
N LEU A 133 11.14 17.86 9.57
CA LEU A 133 9.78 18.00 9.05
C LEU A 133 9.08 19.27 9.55
N LYS A 134 9.00 20.32 8.72
CA LYS A 134 7.98 21.38 8.85
C LYS A 134 6.65 20.88 8.29
N PHE A 135 5.62 20.88 9.13
CA PHE A 135 4.25 20.47 8.81
C PHE A 135 3.61 21.41 7.78
N GLY A 136 3.30 20.88 6.60
CA GLY A 136 2.51 21.56 5.58
C GLY A 136 3.02 21.21 4.19
N TRP A 137 2.35 20.26 3.54
CA TRP A 137 2.61 19.82 2.16
C TRP A 137 3.97 19.12 1.98
N LEU A 138 4.02 17.82 2.26
CA LEU A 138 5.26 17.06 2.10
C LEU A 138 5.37 16.45 0.69
N PRO A 139 6.27 16.95 -0.19
CA PRO A 139 6.78 16.16 -1.30
C PRO A 139 7.48 14.92 -0.74
N SER A 140 7.53 13.84 -1.53
CA SER A 140 7.99 12.49 -1.19
C SER A 140 8.91 12.42 0.04
N LEU A 141 8.41 11.81 1.11
CA LEU A 141 9.11 11.57 2.39
C LEU A 141 10.34 10.65 2.26
N ALA A 142 10.51 10.04 1.10
CA ALA A 142 11.62 9.15 0.76
C ALA A 142 12.67 9.92 -0.05
N HIS A 143 13.94 9.81 0.34
CA HIS A 143 15.08 10.30 -0.41
C HIS A 143 16.00 9.15 -0.83
N PRO A 144 16.86 9.30 -1.84
CA PRO A 144 17.88 8.30 -2.15
C PRO A 144 18.70 7.97 -0.89
N CYS A 145 18.91 6.69 -0.61
CA CYS A 145 19.70 6.26 0.54
C CYS A 145 21.15 6.79 0.42
N PRO A 146 21.78 7.20 1.54
CA PRO A 146 23.16 7.65 1.53
C PRO A 146 24.11 6.58 0.98
N LYS A 147 25.15 7.01 0.27
CA LYS A 147 26.16 6.10 -0.26
C LYS A 147 27.00 5.54 0.89
N ASN A 148 27.34 4.25 0.80
CA ASN A 148 28.23 3.54 1.73
C ASN A 148 27.68 3.31 3.16
N GLU A 149 26.37 3.48 3.37
CA GLU A 149 25.70 3.06 4.59
C GLU A 149 25.21 1.60 4.49
N SER A 150 25.01 0.97 5.66
CA SER A 150 24.39 -0.35 5.75
C SER A 150 22.88 -0.21 5.66
N ILE A 151 22.27 -0.89 4.70
CA ILE A 151 20.81 -0.94 4.55
C ILE A 151 20.29 -2.20 5.24
N PHE A 152 19.24 -2.06 6.03
CA PHE A 152 18.52 -3.17 6.64
C PHE A 152 17.21 -3.40 5.88
N LEU A 153 17.03 -4.62 5.38
CA LEU A 153 15.72 -5.09 4.91
C LEU A 153 15.12 -5.90 6.05
N VAL A 154 14.11 -5.37 6.73
CA VAL A 154 13.51 -5.98 7.92
C VAL A 154 12.19 -6.67 7.58
N PRO A 155 11.84 -7.79 8.26
CA PRO A 155 10.56 -8.45 8.05
C PRO A 155 9.40 -7.57 8.54
N ILE A 156 8.22 -7.74 7.95
CA ILE A 156 7.02 -7.04 8.41
C ILE A 156 6.51 -7.72 9.69
N ASN A 157 6.43 -6.97 10.79
CA ASN A 157 5.70 -7.38 11.97
C ASN A 157 4.28 -6.83 11.90
N TYR A 158 3.30 -7.69 11.60
CA TYR A 158 1.90 -7.26 11.45
C TYR A 158 1.26 -6.80 12.77
N GLU A 159 1.78 -7.20 13.93
CA GLU A 159 1.27 -6.74 15.23
C GLU A 159 1.90 -5.42 15.68
N ASN A 160 3.20 -5.25 15.41
CA ASN A 160 3.91 -4.01 15.68
C ASN A 160 4.79 -3.58 14.50
N PRO A 161 4.21 -2.98 13.44
CA PRO A 161 4.97 -2.61 12.24
C PRO A 161 6.08 -1.57 12.50
N HIS A 162 5.97 -0.81 13.60
CA HIS A 162 7.01 0.14 14.02
C HIS A 162 8.21 -0.52 14.72
N GLU A 163 8.05 -1.75 15.21
CA GLU A 163 9.11 -2.57 15.80
C GLU A 163 9.13 -3.93 15.08
N PRO A 164 9.66 -3.95 13.84
CA PRO A 164 9.72 -5.16 13.03
C PRO A 164 10.68 -6.22 13.58
N CYS A 165 11.61 -5.81 14.44
CA CYS A 165 12.64 -6.64 15.05
C CYS A 165 12.58 -6.55 16.58
N PRO A 166 12.86 -7.65 17.31
CA PRO A 166 12.95 -7.66 18.77
C PRO A 166 14.05 -6.76 19.33
#